data_AF-I3V646-F1
#
_entry.id   AF-I3V646-F1
#
_cell.length_a   1.000
_cell.length_b   1.000
_cell.length_c   1.000
_cell.angle_alpha   90.00
_cell.angle_beta   90.00
_cell.angle_gamma   90.00
#
_symmetry.space_group_name_H-M   'P 1'
#
loop_
_entity.id
_entity.type
_entity.pdbx_description
1 polymer ?
#
loop_
_entity_poly.entity_id
_entity_poly.type
_entity_poly.pdbx_seq_one_letter_code
_entity_poly.pdbx_strand_id
1 'polypeptide(L)' 'FKYDSTHGRFKGEVKVEGDKLVIAGQKITVFHERDPANIKWGEAGAQYVVESTGVFTTIEKASAHLKG' A
#
# COMPACT_ATOMS: atom_id res chain seq x y z
N PHE A 1 10.89 -2.09 3.21
CA PHE A 1 10.60 -3.53 3.01
C PHE A 1 11.84 -4.42 3.10
N LYS A 2 12.94 -4.14 2.37
CA LYS A 2 14.10 -5.05 2.34
C LYS A 2 14.79 -5.28 3.70
N TYR A 3 14.88 -4.25 4.54
CA TYR A 3 15.56 -4.28 5.83
C TYR A 3 14.59 -3.85 6.94
N ASP A 4 14.58 -4.60 8.04
CA ASP A 4 13.86 -4.30 9.28
C ASP A 4 14.80 -4.58 10.47
N SER A 5 14.86 -3.66 11.43
CA SER A 5 15.80 -3.75 12.56
C SER A 5 15.40 -4.79 13.60
N THR A 6 14.10 -5.06 13.74
CA THR A 6 13.56 -5.98 14.75
C THR A 6 13.42 -7.39 14.18
N HIS A 7 12.92 -7.49 12.94
CA HIS A 7 12.63 -8.78 12.29
C HIS A 7 13.71 -9.21 11.27
N GLY A 8 14.70 -8.36 11.01
CA GLY A 8 15.82 -8.65 10.13
C GLY A 8 15.53 -8.39 8.65
N ARG A 9 16.37 -8.95 7.77
CA ARG A 9 16.27 -8.75 6.32
C ARG A 9 15.22 -9.69 5.71
N PHE A 10 14.39 -9.17 4.81
CA PHE A 10 13.49 -10.00 4.01
C PHE A 10 14.31 -10.97 3.12
N LYS A 11 13.95 -12.25 3.14
CA LYS A 11 14.70 -13.33 2.47
C LYS A 11 14.49 -13.38 0.96
N GLY A 12 13.39 -12.84 0.46
CA GLY A 12 13.08 -12.83 -0.98
C GLY A 12 13.71 -11.64 -1.74
N GLU A 13 13.55 -11.65 -3.05
CA GLU A 13 13.97 -10.52 -3.90
C GLU A 13 13.03 -9.33 -3.74
N VAL A 14 13.61 -8.14 -3.65
CA VAL A 14 12.90 -6.86 -3.65
C VAL A 14 13.57 -5.97 -4.68
N LYS A 15 12.81 -5.57 -5.70
CA LYS A 15 13.28 -4.69 -6.78
C LYS A 15 12.19 -3.69 -7.16
N VAL A 16 12.57 -2.68 -7.93
CA VAL A 16 11.65 -1.71 -8.52
C VAL A 16 11.68 -1.93 -10.03
N GLU A 17 10.50 -2.02 -10.64
CA GLU A 17 10.32 -2.10 -12.09
C GLU A 17 9.40 -0.98 -12.53
N GLY A 18 9.98 0.11 -13.05
CA GLY A 18 9.23 1.32 -13.39
C GLY A 18 8.60 1.96 -12.16
N ASP A 19 7.27 2.09 -12.17
CA ASP A 19 6.44 2.63 -11.09
C ASP A 19 5.98 1.55 -10.09
N LYS A 20 6.38 0.28 -10.27
CA LYS A 20 5.94 -0.84 -9.44
C LYS A 20 7.04 -1.34 -8.52
N LEU A 21 6.62 -1.67 -7.30
CA LEU A 21 7.41 -2.46 -6.37
C LEU A 21 7.24 -3.94 -6.71
N VAL A 22 8.34 -4.68 -6.87
CA VAL A 22 8.30 -6.11 -7.14
C VAL A 22 8.90 -6.88 -5.98
N ILE A 23 8.09 -7.72 -5.34
CA ILE A 23 8.49 -8.54 -4.19
C ILE A 23 8.28 -10.00 -4.56
N ALA A 24 9.35 -10.79 -4.55
CA ALA A 24 9.30 -12.22 -4.92
C ALA A 24 8.57 -12.48 -6.26
N GLY A 25 8.76 -11.60 -7.25
CA GLY A 25 8.12 -11.68 -8.56
C GLY A 25 6.71 -11.09 -8.65
N GLN A 26 6.08 -10.74 -7.52
CA GLN A 26 4.77 -10.09 -7.52
C GLN A 26 4.89 -8.58 -7.71
N LYS A 27 4.16 -8.04 -8.68
CA LYS A 27 4.13 -6.59 -8.97
C LYS A 27 3.07 -5.91 -8.13
N ILE A 28 3.46 -4.87 -7.42
CA ILE A 28 2.63 -4.10 -6.49
C ILE A 28 2.63 -2.65 -6.97
N THR A 29 1.43 -2.11 -7.19
CA THR A 29 1.24 -0.69 -7.53
C THR A 29 1.46 0.15 -6.27
N VAL A 30 2.25 1.21 -6.39
CA VAL A 30 2.54 2.12 -5.28
C VAL A 30 1.96 3.49 -5.60
N PHE A 31 1.21 4.05 -4.66
CA PHE A 31 0.64 5.40 -4.75
C PHE A 31 1.31 6.31 -3.73
N HIS A 32 1.31 7.62 -4.00
CA HIS A 32 1.84 8.64 -3.10
C HIS A 32 0.84 9.79 -2.97
N GLU A 33 -0.32 9.48 -2.39
CA GLU A 33 -1.41 10.43 -2.17
C GLU A 33 -1.61 10.71 -0.69
N ARG A 34 -1.94 11.96 -0.35
CA ARG A 34 -2.25 12.38 1.02
C ARG A 34 -3.73 12.18 1.36
N ASP A 35 -4.60 12.32 0.37
CA ASP A 35 -6.04 12.09 0.52
C ASP A 35 -6.36 10.64 0.10
N PRO A 36 -6.90 9.79 0.99
CA PRO A 36 -7.33 8.44 0.66
C PRO A 36 -8.27 8.31 -0.53
N ALA A 37 -9.08 9.35 -0.79
CA ALA A 37 -10.06 9.35 -1.88
C ALA A 37 -9.42 9.50 -3.26
N ASN A 38 -8.16 9.95 -3.35
CA ASN A 38 -7.44 10.08 -4.61
C ASN A 38 -6.71 8.80 -5.01
N ILE A 39 -6.62 7.82 -4.10
CA ILE A 39 -5.90 6.57 -4.36
C ILE A 39 -6.79 5.66 -5.17
N LYS A 40 -6.34 5.29 -6.38
CA LYS A 40 -7.09 4.49 -7.34
C LYS A 40 -7.14 3.00 -6.95
N TRP A 41 -7.82 2.67 -5.86
CA TRP A 41 -7.92 1.32 -5.31
C TRP A 41 -8.58 0.35 -6.29
N GLY A 42 -9.62 0.80 -6.99
CA GLY A 42 -10.32 0.01 -8.01
C GLY A 42 -9.40 -0.41 -9.16
N GLU A 43 -8.57 0.52 -9.67
CA GLU A 43 -7.59 0.22 -10.73
C GLU A 43 -6.49 -0.73 -10.24
N ALA A 44 -6.15 -0.70 -8.95
CA ALA A 44 -5.22 -1.63 -8.33
C ALA A 44 -5.81 -3.02 -8.03
N GLY A 45 -7.14 -3.20 -8.20
CA GLY A 45 -7.84 -4.45 -7.90
C GLY A 45 -7.98 -4.76 -6.41
N ALA A 46 -7.95 -3.73 -5.55
CA ALA A 46 -8.06 -3.90 -4.11
C ALA A 46 -9.51 -4.23 -3.69
N GLN A 47 -9.68 -5.30 -2.92
CA GLN A 47 -10.98 -5.69 -2.33
C GLN A 47 -11.09 -5.26 -0.86
N TYR A 48 -9.96 -5.13 -0.18
CA TYR A 48 -9.86 -4.73 1.21
C TYR A 48 -8.73 -3.72 1.36
N VAL A 49 -8.95 -2.71 2.20
CA VAL A 49 -7.94 -1.70 2.56
C VAL A 49 -7.63 -1.85 4.05
N VAL A 50 -6.36 -2.01 4.38
CA VAL A 50 -5.87 -2.00 5.76
C VAL A 50 -5.38 -0.59 6.06
N GLU A 51 -6.13 0.14 6.87
CA GLU A 51 -5.80 1.51 7.21
C GLU A 51 -4.82 1.57 8.39
N SER A 52 -3.53 1.69 8.07
CA SER A 52 -2.41 1.63 9.04
C SER A 52 -1.64 2.94 9.17
N THR A 53 -2.19 4.08 8.72
CA THR A 53 -1.54 5.39 8.91
C THR A 53 -1.71 5.92 10.33
N GLY A 54 -2.74 5.44 11.05
CA GLY A 54 -3.11 5.91 12.39
C GLY A 54 -3.87 7.24 12.40
N VAL A 55 -4.17 7.83 11.23
CA VAL A 55 -4.85 9.14 11.12
C VAL A 55 -6.36 8.99 10.89
N PHE A 56 -6.79 7.99 10.12
CA PHE A 56 -8.19 7.77 9.73
C PHE A 56 -8.85 6.69 10.59
N THR A 57 -8.97 6.94 11.89
CA THR A 57 -9.37 5.94 12.89
C THR A 57 -10.88 5.89 13.20
N THR A 58 -11.70 6.68 12.50
CA THR A 58 -13.17 6.64 12.62
C THR A 58 -13.80 6.13 11.34
N ILE A 59 -15.04 5.64 11.41
CA ILE A 59 -15.77 5.12 10.25
C ILE A 59 -15.88 6.19 9.17
N GLU A 60 -16.21 7.43 9.55
CA GLU A 60 -16.41 8.54 8.62
C GLU A 60 -15.12 8.87 7.87
N LYS A 61 -13.99 8.87 8.58
CA LYS A 61 -12.67 9.15 8.04
C LYS A 61 -12.18 8.01 7.13
N ALA A 62 -12.30 6.76 7.58
CA ALA A 62 -11.89 5.58 6.81
C ALA A 62 -12.78 5.36 5.58
N SER A 63 -14.04 5.81 5.61
CA SER A 63 -14.96 5.73 4.46
C SER A 63 -14.44 6.50 3.24
N ALA A 64 -13.47 7.40 3.40
CA ALA A 64 -12.80 8.08 2.27
C ALA A 64 -12.14 7.09 1.29
N HIS A 65 -11.63 5.94 1.78
CA HIS A 65 -11.04 4.90 0.93
C HIS A 65 -12.04 4.27 -0.04
N LEU A 66 -13.35 4.29 0.27
CA LEU A 66 -14.38 3.70 -0.60
C LEU A 66 -14.65 4.52 -1.86
N LYS A 67 -14.13 5.76 -1.94
CA LYS A 67 -14.29 6.65 -3.09
C LYS A 67 -13.18 6.48 -4.14
N GLY A 68 -12.05 5.89 -3.74
CA GLY A 68 -10.87 5.69 -4.57
C GLY A 68 -10.89 4.38 -5.34
#